data_AF-X0XYW6-F1
#
_entry.id   AF-X0XYW6-F1
#
_cell.length_a   1.000
_cell.length_b   1.000
_cell.length_c   1.000
_cell.angle_alpha   90.00
_cell.angle_beta   90.00
_cell.angle_gamma   90.00
#
_symmetry.space_group_name_H-M   'P 1'
#
loop_
_entity.id
_entity.type
_entity.pdbx_description
1 polymer ?
#
loop_
_entity_poly.entity_id
_entity_poly.type
_entity_poly.pdbx_seq_one_letter_code
_entity_poly.pdbx_strand_id
1 'polypeptide(L)'
;MERLEDRLLLSVAVVDFVSDGPLGSPVEVEALALADVQKLIVAGDPNGSPSDSPALRADSNTTDSPYAGVGSLRVDAAGFDGYTYIGSATAISPTHVLTAAHMFDLDDNGTIDVDATDVTFILNYGGSPSHT
;
A
#
# COMPACT_ATOMS: atom_id res chain seq x y z
N MET A 1 23.83 -6.18 -25.51
CA MET A 1 23.08 -5.79 -24.30
C MET A 1 21.89 -5.00 -24.79
N GLU A 2 20.85 -5.72 -25.18
CA GLU A 2 19.59 -5.17 -25.68
C GLU A 2 18.82 -4.63 -24.48
N ARG A 3 18.43 -3.34 -24.52
CA ARG A 3 17.75 -2.68 -23.41
C ARG A 3 16.34 -3.29 -23.27
N LEU A 4 15.99 -3.69 -22.05
CA LEU A 4 14.72 -4.31 -21.66
C LEU A 4 13.48 -3.37 -21.80
N GLU A 5 13.64 -2.21 -22.43
CA GLU A 5 12.63 -1.15 -22.50
C GLU A 5 11.68 -1.31 -23.72
N ASP A 6 11.99 -2.21 -24.65
CA ASP A 6 11.24 -2.37 -25.92
C ASP A 6 10.12 -3.43 -25.88
N ARG A 7 9.74 -3.98 -24.72
CA ARG A 7 8.84 -5.15 -24.68
C ARG A 7 7.66 -5.09 -23.72
N LEU A 8 6.96 -3.97 -23.65
CA LEU A 8 5.60 -3.98 -23.10
C LEU A 8 4.60 -3.22 -23.98
N LEU A 9 4.19 -3.87 -25.07
CA LEU A 9 2.92 -3.53 -25.73
C LEU A 9 1.85 -4.47 -25.14
N LEU A 10 1.28 -4.10 -23.99
CA LEU A 10 0.01 -4.65 -23.57
C LEU A 10 -1.10 -3.90 -24.32
N SER A 11 -1.44 -4.37 -25.51
CA SER A 11 -2.61 -3.87 -26.24
C SER A 11 -3.83 -4.69 -25.86
N VAL A 12 -4.64 -4.18 -24.92
CA VAL A 12 -6.02 -4.67 -24.75
C VAL A 12 -6.89 -3.87 -25.72
N ALA A 13 -7.25 -4.48 -26.84
CA ALA A 13 -8.25 -3.93 -27.76
C ALA A 13 -9.61 -4.54 -27.41
N VAL A 14 -10.48 -3.76 -26.74
CA VAL A 14 -11.91 -4.08 -26.71
C VAL A 14 -12.50 -3.50 -27.98
N VAL A 15 -12.70 -4.34 -29.00
CA VAL A 15 -13.35 -3.95 -30.25
C VAL A 15 -14.83 -4.25 -30.12
N ASP A 16 -15.64 -3.21 -29.91
CA ASP A 16 -17.10 -3.32 -29.98
C ASP A 16 -17.52 -3.15 -31.44
N PHE A 17 -17.96 -4.23 -32.09
CA PHE A 17 -18.32 -4.20 -33.51
C PHE A 17 -19.76 -3.72 -33.67
N VAL A 18 -19.95 -2.41 -33.89
CA VAL A 18 -21.23 -1.89 -34.41
C VAL A 18 -21.10 -1.74 -35.92
N SER A 19 -21.60 -2.73 -36.68
CA SER A 19 -21.58 -2.69 -38.14
C SER A 19 -22.84 -2.01 -38.69
N ASP A 20 -22.85 -0.68 -38.77
CA ASP A 20 -23.90 0.06 -39.49
C ASP A 20 -23.55 0.27 -40.99
N GLY A 21 -22.52 -0.42 -41.51
CA GLY A 21 -22.06 -0.32 -42.89
C GLY A 21 -22.43 -1.53 -43.78
N PRO A 22 -22.54 -1.34 -45.11
CA PRO A 22 -22.76 -2.44 -46.05
C PRO A 22 -21.60 -3.45 -45.98
N LEU A 23 -21.94 -4.75 -46.06
CA LEU A 23 -21.00 -5.87 -45.97
C LEU A 23 -19.80 -5.68 -46.90
N GLY A 24 -18.61 -5.43 -46.33
CA GLY A 24 -17.33 -5.39 -47.07
C GLY A 24 -16.63 -4.04 -47.16
N SER A 25 -17.12 -2.96 -46.56
CA SER A 25 -16.32 -1.75 -46.39
C SER A 25 -15.27 -1.93 -45.26
N PRO A 26 -14.00 -1.50 -45.45
CA PRO A 26 -13.02 -1.48 -44.36
C PRO A 26 -13.55 -0.61 -43.22
N VAL A 27 -13.54 -1.14 -42.00
CA VAL A 27 -13.83 -0.35 -40.79
C VAL A 27 -12.59 0.49 -40.52
N GLU A 28 -12.71 1.81 -40.68
CA GLU A 28 -11.69 2.76 -40.24
C GLU A 28 -11.60 2.66 -38.71
N VAL A 29 -10.54 2.02 -38.20
CA VAL A 29 -10.26 1.99 -36.77
C VAL A 29 -9.66 3.35 -36.43
N GLU A 30 -10.46 4.27 -35.91
CA GLU A 30 -9.90 5.48 -35.31
C GLU A 30 -8.94 5.04 -34.19
N ALA A 31 -7.67 5.40 -34.34
CA ALA A 31 -6.67 5.15 -33.32
C ALA A 31 -7.10 5.93 -32.06
N LEU A 32 -7.61 5.21 -31.07
CA LEU A 32 -7.84 5.74 -29.73
C LEU A 32 -6.51 6.23 -29.18
N ALA A 33 -6.28 7.54 -29.28
CA ALA A 33 -5.15 8.18 -28.64
C ALA A 33 -5.35 8.07 -27.13
N LEU A 34 -4.49 7.31 -26.46
CA LEU A 34 -4.49 7.16 -25.02
C LEU A 34 -3.93 8.46 -24.39
N ALA A 35 -4.76 9.49 -24.30
CA ALA A 35 -4.43 10.74 -23.62
C ALA A 35 -4.68 10.58 -22.11
N ASP A 36 -3.72 11.04 -21.29
CA ASP A 36 -3.74 10.96 -19.82
C ASP A 36 -3.80 9.56 -19.21
N VAL A 37 -2.75 8.78 -19.43
CA VAL A 37 -2.51 7.56 -18.62
C VAL A 37 -2.15 7.98 -17.19
N GLN A 38 -3.11 7.91 -16.28
CA GLN A 38 -2.87 8.01 -14.85
C GLN A 38 -2.56 6.63 -14.28
N LYS A 39 -1.53 6.54 -13.42
CA LYS A 39 -1.27 5.31 -12.66
C LYS A 39 -2.38 5.15 -11.64
N LEU A 40 -3.22 4.13 -11.84
CA LEU A 40 -4.25 3.74 -10.88
C LEU A 40 -3.86 2.39 -10.26
N ILE A 41 -3.78 2.34 -8.94
CA ILE A 41 -3.77 1.06 -8.22
C ILE A 41 -5.24 0.73 -7.96
N VAL A 42 -5.74 -0.31 -8.63
CA VAL A 42 -7.07 -0.86 -8.36
C VAL A 42 -6.88 -2.10 -7.48
N ALA A 43 -7.53 -2.10 -6.31
CA ALA A 43 -7.70 -3.29 -5.51
C ALA A 43 -9.12 -3.84 -5.74
N GLY A 44 -9.23 -5.14 -6.03
CA GLY A 44 -10.50 -5.81 -6.26
C GLY A 44 -10.91 -5.92 -7.73
N ASP A 45 -11.97 -6.69 -7.97
CA ASP A 45 -12.66 -6.78 -9.25
C ASP A 45 -13.91 -5.87 -9.18
N PRO A 46 -14.03 -4.83 -10.01
CA PRO A 46 -15.21 -3.95 -10.01
C PRO A 46 -16.50 -4.68 -10.38
N ASN A 47 -16.42 -5.86 -10.99
CA ASN A 47 -17.54 -6.76 -11.26
C ASN A 47 -17.45 -8.07 -10.45
N GLY A 48 -16.56 -8.12 -9.45
CA GLY A 48 -16.33 -9.29 -8.63
C GLY A 48 -17.60 -9.68 -7.88
N SER A 49 -17.79 -10.99 -7.69
CA SER A 49 -18.86 -11.52 -6.85
C SER A 49 -18.25 -12.32 -5.70
N PRO A 50 -18.40 -11.87 -4.44
CA PRO A 50 -19.05 -10.62 -4.01
C PRO A 50 -18.25 -9.37 -4.41
N SER A 51 -18.91 -8.20 -4.46
CA SER A 51 -18.21 -6.94 -4.78
C SER A 51 -17.08 -6.72 -3.78
N ASP A 52 -15.94 -6.20 -4.24
CA ASP A 52 -14.92 -5.79 -3.28
C ASP A 52 -15.50 -4.70 -2.38
N SER A 53 -15.29 -4.85 -1.08
CA SER A 53 -15.72 -3.92 -0.05
C SER A 53 -14.55 -3.77 0.93
N PRO A 54 -13.60 -2.86 0.67
CA PRO A 54 -12.47 -2.62 1.59
C PRO A 54 -12.92 -2.34 3.02
N ALA A 55 -14.09 -1.70 3.19
CA ALA A 55 -14.71 -1.46 4.49
C ALA A 55 -15.04 -2.75 5.27
N LEU A 56 -15.31 -3.87 4.60
CA LEU A 56 -15.53 -5.18 5.22
C LEU A 56 -14.22 -5.89 5.60
N ARG A 57 -13.08 -5.39 5.12
CA ARG A 57 -11.74 -5.89 5.48
C ARG A 57 -11.06 -5.02 6.54
N ALA A 58 -11.69 -3.93 6.96
CA ALA A 58 -11.22 -3.11 8.07
C ALA A 58 -11.53 -3.86 9.37
N ASP A 59 -10.49 -4.22 10.11
CA ASP A 59 -10.67 -4.76 11.44
C ASP A 59 -11.15 -3.66 12.41
N SER A 60 -12.18 -3.99 13.19
CA SER A 60 -12.70 -3.06 14.19
C SER A 60 -11.70 -2.91 15.33
N ASN A 61 -11.35 -1.68 15.68
CA ASN A 61 -10.37 -1.37 16.72
C ASN A 61 -10.93 -1.61 18.14
N THR A 62 -11.21 -2.87 18.45
CA THR A 62 -11.79 -3.35 19.70
C THR A 62 -10.74 -4.11 20.50
N THR A 63 -10.94 -4.25 21.81
CA THR A 63 -10.03 -5.01 22.67
C THR A 63 -10.01 -6.51 22.37
N ASP A 64 -11.09 -7.03 21.77
CA ASP A 64 -11.26 -8.44 21.45
C ASP A 64 -10.79 -8.77 20.02
N SER A 65 -10.33 -7.77 19.26
CA SER A 65 -9.79 -7.99 17.92
C SER A 65 -8.52 -8.83 17.97
N PRO A 66 -8.33 -9.77 17.03
CA PRO A 66 -7.05 -10.48 16.88
C PRO A 66 -5.88 -9.56 16.50
N TYR A 67 -6.16 -8.34 16.03
CA TYR A 67 -5.18 -7.33 15.67
C TYR A 67 -5.04 -6.22 16.73
N ALA A 68 -5.69 -6.35 17.89
CA ALA A 68 -5.69 -5.35 18.96
C ALA A 68 -4.29 -5.05 19.54
N GLY A 69 -3.30 -5.92 19.28
CA GLY A 69 -1.90 -5.72 19.66
C GLY A 69 -1.08 -4.87 18.68
N VAL A 70 -1.63 -4.52 17.51
CA VAL A 70 -0.94 -3.72 16.49
C VAL A 70 -1.01 -2.23 16.86
N GLY A 71 0.13 -1.55 16.76
CA GLY A 71 0.23 -0.12 17.04
C GLY A 71 1.21 0.59 16.11
N SER A 72 1.26 1.91 16.23
CA SER A 72 2.27 2.72 15.54
C SER A 72 3.53 2.83 16.39
N LEU A 73 4.67 2.83 15.72
CA LEU A 73 5.97 3.07 16.32
C LEU A 73 6.48 4.42 15.80
N ARG A 74 6.89 5.29 16.72
CA ARG A 74 7.54 6.56 16.42
C ARG A 74 8.96 6.50 16.98
N VAL A 75 9.94 6.86 16.16
CA VAL A 75 11.35 6.94 16.51
C VAL A 75 11.84 8.34 16.22
N ASP A 76 12.15 9.11 17.25
CA ASP A 76 12.64 10.48 17.14
C ASP A 76 14.19 10.50 17.13
N ALA A 77 14.79 10.30 15.96
CA ALA A 77 16.24 10.14 15.76
C ALA A 77 17.02 11.47 15.84
N ALA A 78 16.65 12.35 16.76
CA ALA A 78 17.27 13.68 16.94
C ALA A 78 18.77 13.60 17.23
N GLY A 79 19.22 12.53 17.89
CA GLY A 79 20.62 12.27 18.19
C GLY A 79 21.44 11.69 17.02
N PHE A 80 20.77 11.23 15.95
CA PHE A 80 21.42 10.60 14.80
C PHE A 80 21.44 11.53 13.58
N ASP A 81 20.26 11.88 13.04
CA ASP A 81 20.13 12.70 11.83
C ASP A 81 19.07 13.81 11.91
N GLY A 82 18.33 13.89 13.02
CA GLY A 82 17.31 14.92 13.22
C GLY A 82 15.93 14.57 12.67
N TYR A 83 15.72 13.38 12.11
CA TYR A 83 14.43 12.97 11.54
C TYR A 83 13.57 12.16 12.51
N THR A 84 12.27 12.11 12.22
CA THR A 84 11.33 11.19 12.88
C THR A 84 10.94 10.09 11.90
N TYR A 85 11.11 8.84 12.32
CA TYR A 85 10.68 7.66 11.59
C TYR A 85 9.38 7.12 12.17
N ILE A 86 8.46 6.73 11.30
CA ILE A 86 7.17 6.15 11.68
C ILE A 86 7.06 4.77 11.06
N GLY A 87 6.72 3.79 11.87
CA GLY A 87 6.54 2.41 11.45
C GLY A 87 5.40 1.74 12.19
N SER A 88 5.32 0.43 12.03
CA SER A 88 4.37 -0.43 12.74
C SER A 88 5.11 -1.34 13.72
N ALA A 89 4.39 -1.75 14.76
CA ALA A 89 4.88 -2.73 15.71
C ALA A 89 3.72 -3.51 16.33
N THR A 90 4.03 -4.60 17.03
CA THR A 90 3.03 -5.48 17.65
C THR A 90 3.43 -5.84 19.07
N ALA A 91 2.55 -5.61 20.03
CA ALA A 91 2.72 -6.10 21.39
C ALA A 91 2.60 -7.63 21.40
N ILE A 92 3.65 -8.33 21.85
CA ILE A 92 3.70 -9.80 21.95
C ILE A 92 3.61 -10.29 23.41
N SER A 93 3.73 -9.37 24.37
CA SER A 93 3.51 -9.60 25.80
C SER A 93 3.29 -8.25 26.49
N PRO A 94 2.96 -8.20 27.80
CA PRO A 94 2.73 -6.95 28.52
C PRO A 94 3.90 -5.96 28.51
N THR A 95 5.12 -6.41 28.21
CA THR A 95 6.34 -5.58 28.24
C THR A 95 7.20 -5.73 26.99
N HIS A 96 6.72 -6.40 25.94
CA HIS A 96 7.51 -6.62 24.72
C HIS A 96 6.72 -6.24 23.49
N VAL A 97 7.38 -5.47 22.62
CA VAL A 97 6.88 -5.00 21.34
C VAL A 97 7.85 -5.48 20.26
N LEU A 98 7.31 -6.11 19.22
CA LEU A 98 8.05 -6.60 18.06
C LEU A 98 7.91 -5.61 16.90
N THR A 99 9.03 -5.29 16.25
CA THR A 99 9.09 -4.46 15.05
C THR A 99 10.26 -4.91 14.15
N ALA A 100 10.45 -4.24 13.01
CA ALA A 100 11.56 -4.50 12.11
C ALA A 100 12.86 -3.84 12.61
N ALA A 101 14.01 -4.47 12.38
CA ALA A 101 15.31 -3.97 12.83
C ALA A 101 15.68 -2.61 12.21
N HIS A 102 15.30 -2.36 10.94
CA HIS A 102 15.57 -1.08 10.26
C HIS A 102 14.84 0.13 10.87
N MET A 103 13.95 -0.09 11.85
CA MET A 103 13.41 1.01 12.65
C MET A 103 14.43 1.57 13.65
N PHE A 104 15.52 0.82 13.90
CA PHE A 104 16.56 1.15 14.88
C PHE A 104 17.97 1.14 14.30
N ASP A 105 18.18 0.52 13.14
CA ASP A 105 19.40 0.52 12.33
C ASP A 105 19.14 1.39 11.10
N LEU A 106 19.55 2.66 11.18
CA LEU A 106 19.23 3.72 10.23
C LEU A 106 20.30 3.88 9.14
N ASP A 107 21.48 3.27 9.30
CA ASP A 107 22.56 3.26 8.31
C ASP A 107 22.94 1.86 7.78
N ASP A 108 22.13 0.85 8.07
CA ASP A 108 22.29 -0.55 7.65
C ASP A 108 23.61 -1.19 8.14
N ASN A 109 24.14 -0.76 9.29
CA ASN A 109 25.40 -1.26 9.85
C ASN A 109 25.22 -2.47 10.81
N GLY A 110 23.97 -2.85 11.11
CA GLY A 110 23.63 -3.95 12.01
C GLY A 110 23.72 -3.60 13.49
N THR A 111 23.79 -2.32 13.83
CA THR A 111 23.79 -1.80 15.20
C THR A 111 22.61 -0.87 15.42
N ILE A 112 22.35 -0.51 16.68
CA ILE A 112 21.24 0.36 17.04
C ILE A 112 21.75 1.80 17.06
N ASP A 113 21.13 2.66 16.26
CA ASP A 113 21.48 4.08 16.11
C ASP A 113 20.66 5.02 16.99
N VAL A 114 19.63 4.51 17.68
CA VAL A 114 18.68 5.32 18.46
C VAL A 114 18.64 4.89 19.93
N ASP A 115 18.43 5.86 20.83
CA ASP A 115 18.26 5.55 22.26
C ASP A 115 16.84 5.03 22.53
N ALA A 116 16.69 4.21 23.57
CA ALA A 116 15.38 3.75 24.01
C ALA A 116 14.44 4.90 24.40
N THR A 117 14.96 6.04 24.86
CA THR A 117 14.15 7.23 25.19
C THR A 117 13.56 7.92 23.96
N ASP A 118 14.09 7.63 22.77
CA ASP A 118 13.64 8.21 21.51
C ASP A 118 12.53 7.39 20.84
N VAL A 119 12.14 6.28 21.46
CA VAL A 119 11.19 5.31 20.90
C VAL A 119 9.86 5.37 21.65
N THR A 120 8.78 5.65 20.93
CA THR A 120 7.41 5.63 21.46
C THR A 120 6.56 4.62 20.69
N PHE A 121 5.98 3.68 21.43
CA PHE A 121 4.95 2.77 20.89
C PHE A 121 3.56 3.26 21.30
N ILE A 122 2.69 3.43 20.31
CA ILE A 122 1.32 3.90 20.49
C ILE A 122 0.39 2.72 20.17
N LEU A 123 -0.14 2.11 21.22
CA LEU A 123 -1.07 1.00 21.12
C LEU A 123 -2.50 1.52 20.95
N ASN A 124 -3.17 1.10 19.87
CA ASN A 124 -4.56 1.46 19.60
C ASN A 124 -5.53 0.46 20.26
N TYR A 125 -5.39 0.17 21.55
CA TYR A 125 -6.23 -0.86 22.21
C TYR A 125 -7.63 -0.32 22.56
N GLY A 126 -8.65 -0.71 21.77
CA GLY A 126 -10.04 -0.32 22.03
C GLY A 126 -10.35 1.17 21.83
N GLY A 127 -9.46 1.90 21.16
CA GLY A 127 -9.57 3.36 20.94
C GLY A 127 -10.28 3.72 19.64
N SER A 128 -10.64 5.00 19.48
CA SER A 128 -11.00 5.54 18.16
C SER A 128 -9.76 5.63 17.26
N PRO A 129 -9.87 5.43 15.94
CA PRO A 129 -8.76 5.70 15.01
C PRO A 129 -8.22 7.10 15.25
N SER A 130 -6.93 7.20 15.57
CA SER A 130 -6.30 8.44 16.03
C SER A 130 -5.95 9.43 14.90
N HIS A 131 -6.28 9.09 13.65
CA HIS A 131 -6.09 9.96 12.48
C HIS A 131 -7.35 9.95 11.62
N THR A 132 -7.98 11.12 11.48
CA THR A 132 -8.94 11.48 10.44
C THR A 132 -8.27 12.38 9.41
#